data_AF-A0A2G2WHA4-F1
#
_entry.id   AF-A0A2G2WHA4-F1
#
_cell.length_a   1.000
_cell.length_b   1.000
_cell.length_c   1.000
_cell.angle_alpha   90.00
_cell.angle_beta   90.00
_cell.angle_gamma   90.00
#
_symmetry.space_group_name_H-M   'P 1'
#
loop_
_entity.id
_entity.type
_entity.pdbx_description
1 polymer ?
#
loop_
_entity_poly.entity_id
_entity_poly.type
_entity_poly.pdbx_seq_one_letter_code
_entity_poly.pdbx_strand_id
1 'polypeptide(L)'
;MVWWEAVLSPALQVLFGKLASGDVLNIVKVWNVNELLLDKLKISYFINTAVLDDAEEKQYLNPAVETWIDMLRDAVFEAEDTLDELATEALRCKLEPDSQKYSQQVRSSWNFIAMKSRIEELITRLEYIAKQKNILGLESNKKSCYGKMCRGPSTPLILVSYVYGRYTEKEELIKLLVSDCDDTNRHRVAPFFVIPVIPVMIHIH
;
A
#
# COMPACT_ATOMS: atom_id res chain seq x y z
N MET A 1 -2.55 6.24 -9.11
CA MET A 1 -2.81 5.39 -7.94
C MET A 1 -1.48 4.85 -7.57
N VAL A 2 -1.00 5.39 -6.48
CA VAL A 2 0.30 5.13 -5.92
C VAL A 2 0.26 3.71 -5.34
N TRP A 3 1.17 2.81 -5.74
CA TRP A 3 1.13 1.40 -5.33
C TRP A 3 1.34 1.25 -3.82
N TRP A 4 2.20 2.08 -3.22
CA TRP A 4 2.42 2.05 -1.77
C TRP A 4 1.20 2.54 -0.99
N GLU A 5 0.39 3.46 -1.52
CA GLU A 5 -0.89 3.87 -0.91
C GLU A 5 -1.87 2.69 -0.80
N ALA A 6 -1.84 1.77 -1.76
CA ALA A 6 -2.77 0.65 -1.83
C ALA A 6 -2.32 -0.56 -1.00
N VAL A 7 -1.00 -0.77 -0.89
CA VAL A 7 -0.44 -1.98 -0.26
C VAL A 7 0.18 -1.67 1.09
N LEU A 8 1.07 -0.68 1.15
CA LEU A 8 1.76 -0.34 2.38
C LEU A 8 0.84 0.43 3.32
N SER A 9 0.16 1.50 2.89
CA SER A 9 -0.66 2.32 3.79
C SER A 9 -1.65 1.53 4.68
N PRO A 10 -2.43 0.56 4.16
CA PRO A 10 -3.33 -0.26 5.00
C PRO A 10 -2.58 -1.17 5.96
N ALA A 11 -1.55 -1.90 5.49
CA ALA A 11 -0.69 -2.71 6.35
C ALA A 11 -0.09 -1.84 7.47
N LEU A 12 0.27 -0.61 7.11
CA LEU A 12 0.91 0.28 8.04
C LEU A 12 -0.04 0.74 9.16
N GLN A 13 -1.31 0.97 8.83
CA GLN A 13 -2.36 1.30 9.80
C GLN A 13 -2.67 0.13 10.73
N VAL A 14 -2.73 -1.08 10.18
CA VAL A 14 -2.98 -2.31 10.94
C VAL A 14 -1.87 -2.52 11.97
N LEU A 15 -0.61 -2.38 11.54
CA LEU A 15 0.56 -2.41 12.41
C LEU A 15 0.48 -1.42 13.57
N PHE A 16 0.16 -0.16 13.30
CA PHE A 16 0.01 0.84 14.35
C PHE A 16 -1.16 0.54 15.29
N GLY A 17 -2.27 0.03 14.78
CA GLY A 17 -3.39 -0.44 15.60
C GLY A 17 -2.97 -1.56 16.54
N LYS A 18 -2.21 -2.54 16.05
CA LYS A 18 -1.66 -3.65 16.83
C LYS A 18 -0.67 -3.17 17.90
N LEU A 19 0.23 -2.24 17.56
CA LEU A 19 1.16 -1.63 18.51
C LEU A 19 0.46 -0.79 19.59
N ALA A 20 -0.74 -0.28 19.31
CA ALA A 20 -1.58 0.43 20.26
C ALA A 20 -2.53 -0.49 21.04
N SER A 21 -2.54 -1.80 20.76
CA SER A 21 -3.41 -2.74 21.44
C SER A 21 -3.00 -2.92 22.90
N GLY A 22 -4.00 -3.02 23.78
CA GLY A 22 -3.78 -3.26 25.20
C GLY A 22 -3.05 -4.58 25.49
N ASP A 23 -3.20 -5.58 24.63
CA ASP A 23 -2.58 -6.90 24.80
C ASP A 23 -1.07 -6.83 24.57
N VAL A 24 -0.66 -6.20 23.46
CA VAL A 24 0.76 -5.97 23.13
C VAL A 24 1.41 -5.07 24.18
N LEU A 25 0.73 -3.99 24.59
CA LEU A 25 1.22 -3.08 25.63
C LEU A 25 1.42 -3.80 26.96
N ASN A 26 0.54 -4.72 27.34
CA ASN A 26 0.67 -5.50 28.57
C ASN A 26 1.87 -6.45 28.52
N ILE A 27 2.16 -7.07 27.37
CA ILE A 27 3.36 -7.92 27.20
C ILE A 27 4.64 -7.11 27.31
N VAL A 28 4.69 -5.95 26.64
CA VAL A 28 5.88 -5.08 26.69
C VAL A 28 6.18 -4.61 28.11
N LYS A 29 5.14 -4.31 28.91
CA LYS A 29 5.29 -4.04 30.35
C LYS A 29 5.94 -5.22 31.09
N VAL A 30 5.55 -6.47 30.79
CA VAL A 30 6.11 -7.66 31.44
C VAL A 30 7.58 -7.88 31.07
N TRP A 31 7.94 -7.63 29.81
CA TRP A 31 9.32 -7.75 29.33
C TRP A 31 10.29 -6.77 30.01
N ASN A 32 9.78 -5.78 30.74
CA ASN A 32 10.58 -4.72 31.37
C ASN A 32 11.47 -3.99 30.35
N VAL A 33 11.09 -4.05 29.08
CA VAL A 33 11.68 -3.30 27.99
C VAL A 33 10.81 -2.07 27.93
N ASN A 34 11.34 -0.95 28.40
CA ASN A 34 10.60 0.32 28.54
C ASN A 34 9.80 0.64 27.26
N GLU A 35 8.74 1.44 27.40
CA GLU A 35 7.95 2.05 26.31
C GLU A 35 8.83 2.50 25.11
N LEU A 36 10.08 2.88 25.39
CA LEU A 36 11.19 3.09 24.47
C LEU A 36 11.29 2.09 23.29
N LEU A 37 11.10 0.78 23.48
CA LEU A 37 11.25 -0.18 22.36
C LEU A 37 10.13 -0.04 21.33
N LEU A 38 8.88 0.04 21.81
CA LEU A 38 7.73 0.29 20.95
C LEU A 38 7.80 1.68 20.32
N ASP A 39 8.24 2.68 21.08
CA ASP A 39 8.41 4.04 20.57
C ASP A 39 9.49 4.11 19.50
N LYS A 40 10.62 3.40 19.67
CA LYS A 40 11.64 3.26 18.62
C LYS A 40 11.08 2.63 17.36
N LEU A 41 10.32 1.54 17.49
CA LEU A 41 9.68 0.90 16.35
C LEU A 41 8.74 1.89 15.62
N LYS A 42 7.88 2.58 16.37
CA LYS A 42 6.96 3.60 15.82
C LYS A 42 7.68 4.74 15.13
N ILE A 43 8.74 5.28 15.75
CA ILE A 43 9.52 6.41 15.21
C ILE A 43 10.25 5.98 13.94
N SER A 44 10.99 4.88 13.98
CA SER A 44 11.74 4.37 12.82
C SER A 44 10.81 4.14 11.65
N TYR A 45 9.65 3.55 11.91
CA TYR A 45 8.64 3.36 10.90
C TYR A 45 8.10 4.68 10.34
N PHE A 46 7.71 5.62 11.20
CA PHE A 46 7.18 6.92 10.78
C PHE A 46 8.16 7.65 9.85
N ILE A 47 9.44 7.67 10.22
CA ILE A 47 10.52 8.28 9.41
C ILE A 47 10.58 7.68 8.01
N ASN A 48 10.45 6.37 7.89
CA ASN A 48 10.48 5.66 6.61
C ASN A 48 9.21 5.93 5.79
N THR A 49 8.03 5.96 6.43
CA THR A 49 6.77 6.24 5.72
C THR A 49 6.68 7.66 5.19
N ALA A 50 7.33 8.62 5.87
CA ALA A 50 7.30 10.03 5.49
C ALA A 50 7.96 10.35 4.15
N VAL A 51 8.70 9.41 3.55
CA VAL A 51 9.36 9.57 2.24
C VAL A 51 8.80 8.67 1.16
N LEU A 52 7.75 7.90 1.43
CA LEU A 52 7.22 6.94 0.45
C LEU A 52 6.69 7.61 -0.81
N ASP A 53 6.09 8.81 -0.70
CA ASP A 53 5.67 9.63 -1.84
C ASP A 53 6.84 9.89 -2.81
N ASP A 54 7.93 10.47 -2.29
CA ASP A 54 9.13 10.82 -3.07
C ASP A 54 9.89 9.57 -3.55
N ALA A 55 9.90 8.51 -2.74
CA ALA A 55 10.50 7.24 -3.13
C ALA A 55 9.77 6.60 -4.30
N GLU A 56 8.45 6.64 -4.34
CA GLU A 56 7.67 6.07 -5.43
C GLU A 56 7.93 6.78 -6.76
N GLU A 57 8.01 8.10 -6.76
CA GLU A 57 8.33 8.86 -7.97
C GLU A 57 9.74 8.51 -8.49
N LYS A 58 10.70 8.34 -7.56
CA LYS A 58 12.10 8.09 -7.88
C LYS A 58 12.41 6.63 -8.23
N GLN A 59 11.60 5.65 -7.80
CA GLN A 59 11.90 4.22 -8.00
C GLN A 59 12.04 3.85 -9.48
N TYR A 60 11.28 4.50 -10.37
CA TYR A 60 11.31 4.23 -11.81
C TYR A 60 12.62 4.65 -12.51
N LEU A 61 13.38 5.55 -11.88
CA LEU A 61 14.62 6.10 -12.43
C LEU A 61 15.86 5.66 -11.63
N ASN A 62 15.66 5.15 -10.42
CA ASN A 62 16.74 4.77 -9.51
C ASN A 62 16.48 3.37 -8.91
N PRO A 63 17.16 2.33 -9.43
CA PRO A 63 17.05 0.96 -8.90
C PRO A 63 17.43 0.83 -7.41
N ALA A 64 18.27 1.73 -6.88
CA ALA A 64 18.61 1.74 -5.47
C ALA A 64 17.43 2.19 -4.59
N VAL A 65 16.55 3.04 -5.12
CA VAL A 65 15.30 3.44 -4.44
C VAL A 65 14.28 2.31 -4.49
N GLU A 66 14.17 1.59 -5.61
CA GLU A 66 13.34 0.38 -5.71
C GLU A 66 13.76 -0.67 -4.66
N THR A 67 15.06 -0.96 -4.58
CA THR A 67 15.62 -1.88 -3.57
C THR A 67 15.30 -1.41 -2.15
N TRP A 68 15.40 -0.11 -1.90
CA TRP A 68 15.07 0.46 -0.59
C TRP A 68 13.58 0.31 -0.23
N ILE A 69 12.68 0.49 -1.19
CA ILE A 69 11.23 0.26 -1.01
C ILE A 69 10.95 -1.21 -0.71
N ASP A 70 11.57 -2.14 -1.44
CA ASP A 70 11.41 -3.58 -1.19
C ASP A 70 11.89 -3.96 0.21
N MET A 71 13.05 -3.45 0.64
CA MET A 71 13.54 -3.67 2.00
C MET A 71 12.59 -3.15 3.08
N LEU A 72 11.99 -1.98 2.86
CA LEU A 72 11.00 -1.40 3.78
C LEU A 72 9.75 -2.26 3.81
N ARG A 73 9.24 -2.68 2.65
CA ARG A 73 8.07 -3.55 2.54
C ARG A 73 8.26 -4.84 3.32
N ASP A 74 9.39 -5.51 3.12
CA ASP A 74 9.69 -6.78 3.79
C ASP A 74 9.74 -6.60 5.31
N ALA A 75 10.36 -5.52 5.80
CA ALA A 75 10.42 -5.22 7.23
C ALA A 75 9.04 -4.89 7.83
N VAL A 76 8.17 -4.22 7.07
CA VAL A 76 6.80 -3.90 7.48
C VAL A 76 5.96 -5.17 7.62
N PHE A 77 5.97 -6.05 6.62
CA PHE A 77 5.21 -7.30 6.68
C PHE A 77 5.73 -8.24 7.78
N GLU A 78 7.04 -8.36 7.93
CA GLU A 78 7.62 -9.17 9.00
C GLU A 78 7.26 -8.64 10.40
N ALA A 79 7.20 -7.32 10.57
CA ALA A 79 6.71 -6.72 11.81
C ALA A 79 5.23 -7.03 12.05
N GLU A 80 4.42 -7.08 10.98
CA GLU A 80 2.99 -7.35 11.09
C GLU A 80 2.75 -8.77 11.57
N ASP A 81 3.42 -9.73 10.92
CA ASP A 81 3.36 -11.14 11.26
C ASP A 81 3.82 -11.37 12.71
N THR A 82 4.93 -10.72 13.11
CA THR A 82 5.48 -10.85 14.47
C THR A 82 4.51 -10.33 15.53
N LEU A 83 3.83 -9.21 15.25
CA LEU A 83 2.86 -8.61 16.18
C LEU A 83 1.54 -9.39 16.23
N ASP A 84 1.12 -10.02 15.14
CA ASP A 84 -0.04 -10.92 15.11
C ASP A 84 0.18 -12.16 15.93
N GLU A 85 1.36 -12.78 15.77
CA GLU A 85 1.75 -13.92 16.58
C GLU A 85 1.78 -13.50 18.07
N LEU A 86 2.29 -12.30 18.37
CA LEU A 86 2.38 -11.79 19.74
C LEU A 86 1.00 -11.57 20.35
N ALA A 87 0.08 -10.96 19.60
CA ALA A 87 -1.30 -10.76 20.03
C ALA A 87 -2.02 -12.10 20.26
N THR A 88 -1.80 -13.06 19.37
CA THR A 88 -2.39 -14.40 19.48
C THR A 88 -1.90 -15.12 20.74
N GLU A 89 -0.60 -15.08 21.02
CA GLU A 89 -0.02 -15.68 22.21
C GLU A 89 -0.45 -14.94 23.49
N ALA A 90 -0.62 -13.61 23.44
CA ALA A 90 -1.19 -12.82 24.52
C ALA A 90 -2.59 -13.31 24.91
N LEU A 91 -3.44 -13.51 23.90
CA LEU A 91 -4.81 -14.01 24.08
C LEU A 91 -4.79 -15.43 24.63
N ARG A 92 -3.89 -16.30 24.14
CA ARG A 92 -3.72 -17.66 24.65
C ARG A 92 -3.40 -17.66 26.15
N CYS A 93 -2.45 -16.84 26.59
CA CYS A 93 -2.10 -16.70 28.01
C CYS A 93 -3.24 -16.14 28.87
N LYS A 94 -4.11 -15.29 28.32
CA LYS A 94 -5.28 -14.77 29.03
C LYS A 94 -6.40 -15.79 29.22
N LEU A 95 -6.55 -16.71 28.28
CA LEU A 95 -7.58 -17.75 28.30
C LEU A 95 -7.20 -18.96 29.18
N GLU A 96 -5.95 -19.05 29.63
CA GLU A 96 -5.54 -20.10 30.54
C GLU A 96 -6.15 -19.91 31.95
N PRO A 97 -6.57 -21.01 32.60
CA PRO A 97 -7.32 -20.97 33.87
C PRO A 97 -6.50 -20.40 35.05
N ASP A 98 -5.17 -20.38 34.96
CA ASP A 98 -4.23 -19.87 35.97
C ASP A 98 -3.73 -18.43 35.66
N SER A 99 -4.64 -17.52 35.27
CA SER A 99 -4.30 -16.13 34.85
C SER A 99 -3.45 -15.34 35.86
N GLN A 100 -3.44 -15.75 37.13
CA GLN A 100 -2.64 -15.18 38.21
C GLN A 100 -1.12 -15.29 37.97
N LYS A 101 -0.68 -16.09 36.98
CA LYS A 101 0.73 -16.27 36.58
C LYS A 101 1.09 -15.63 35.23
N TYR A 102 0.21 -14.83 34.62
CA TYR A 102 0.42 -14.24 33.27
C TYR A 102 1.84 -13.65 33.06
N SER A 103 2.30 -12.78 33.96
CA SER A 103 3.62 -12.16 33.84
C SER A 103 4.78 -13.15 33.93
N GLN A 104 4.61 -14.23 34.68
CA GLN A 104 5.63 -15.26 34.86
C GLN A 104 5.69 -16.15 33.62
N GLN A 105 4.54 -16.48 33.05
CA GLN A 105 4.42 -17.24 31.80
C GLN A 105 4.97 -16.47 30.60
N VAL A 106 4.66 -15.18 30.48
CA VAL A 106 5.20 -14.31 29.42
C VAL A 106 6.72 -14.20 29.49
N ARG A 107 7.29 -14.23 30.70
CA ARG A 107 8.73 -14.09 30.92
C ARG A 107 9.51 -15.40 30.73
N SER A 108 8.88 -16.55 30.97
CA SER A 108 9.51 -17.88 30.86
C SER A 108 9.21 -18.62 29.57
N SER A 109 8.19 -18.21 28.81
CA SER A 109 7.84 -18.85 27.54
C SER A 109 8.84 -18.47 26.45
N TRP A 110 9.35 -19.51 25.80
CA TRP A 110 10.28 -19.40 24.67
C TRP A 110 9.71 -18.55 23.53
N ASN A 111 8.40 -18.64 23.28
CA ASN A 111 7.72 -17.88 22.22
C ASN A 111 7.91 -16.38 22.40
N PHE A 112 7.66 -15.87 23.60
CA PHE A 112 7.82 -14.44 23.88
C PHE A 112 9.27 -13.97 23.84
N ILE A 113 10.23 -14.82 24.26
CA ILE A 113 11.66 -14.51 24.15
C ILE A 113 12.05 -14.39 22.67
N ALA A 114 11.65 -15.36 21.83
CA ALA A 114 11.92 -15.35 20.41
C ALA A 114 11.29 -14.12 19.71
N MET A 115 10.04 -13.80 20.04
CA MET A 115 9.35 -12.63 19.52
C MET A 115 10.04 -11.32 19.90
N LYS A 116 10.48 -11.20 21.16
CA LYS A 116 11.21 -10.02 21.61
C LYS A 116 12.47 -9.79 20.77
N SER A 117 13.26 -10.84 20.54
CA SER A 117 14.46 -10.76 19.71
C SER A 117 14.14 -10.37 18.25
N ARG A 118 13.07 -10.91 17.67
CA ARG A 118 12.60 -10.52 16.32
C ARG A 118 12.21 -9.04 16.26
N ILE A 119 11.51 -8.52 17.27
CA ILE A 119 11.15 -7.11 17.34
C ILE A 119 12.41 -6.22 17.45
N GLU A 120 13.39 -6.61 18.26
CA GLU A 120 14.67 -5.90 18.38
C GLU A 120 15.45 -5.87 17.04
N GLU A 121 15.43 -6.99 16.30
CA GLU A 121 16.02 -7.09 14.96
C GLU A 121 15.29 -6.18 13.95
N LEU A 122 13.96 -6.19 13.95
CA LEU A 122 13.13 -5.34 13.09
C LEU A 122 13.40 -3.85 13.32
N ILE A 123 13.53 -3.42 14.57
CA ILE A 123 13.89 -2.03 14.90
C ILE A 123 15.24 -1.68 14.29
N THR A 124 16.23 -2.55 14.46
CA THR A 124 17.58 -2.36 13.92
C THR A 124 17.56 -2.26 12.40
N ARG A 125 16.77 -3.12 11.74
CA ARG A 125 16.58 -3.12 10.28
C ARG A 125 15.89 -1.84 9.79
N LEU A 126 14.82 -1.39 10.47
CA LEU A 126 14.12 -0.15 10.13
C LEU A 126 14.98 1.10 10.36
N GLU A 127 15.80 1.12 11.42
CA GLU A 127 16.79 2.18 11.65
C GLU A 127 17.86 2.19 10.55
N TYR A 128 18.31 1.02 10.09
CA TYR A 128 19.23 0.91 8.96
C TYR A 128 18.62 1.45 7.67
N ILE A 129 17.38 1.06 7.34
CA ILE A 129 16.64 1.56 6.18
C ILE A 129 16.46 3.09 6.27
N ALA A 130 16.11 3.61 7.45
CA ALA A 130 15.97 5.04 7.69
C ALA A 130 17.26 5.83 7.47
N LYS A 131 18.44 5.23 7.72
CA LYS A 131 19.74 5.85 7.42
C LYS A 131 20.02 5.91 5.93
N GLN A 132 19.62 4.90 5.15
CA GLN A 132 19.82 4.87 3.70
C GLN A 132 19.05 5.98 2.97
N LYS A 133 17.91 6.41 3.52
CA LYS A 133 17.10 7.53 3.02
C LYS A 133 17.94 8.76 2.65
N ASN A 134 18.86 9.17 3.53
CA ASN A 134 19.68 10.37 3.34
C ASN A 134 20.68 10.21 2.18
N ILE A 135 21.20 8.99 1.98
CA ILE A 135 22.13 8.66 0.90
C ILE A 135 21.41 8.66 -0.45
N LEU A 136 20.16 8.19 -0.45
CA LEU A 136 19.30 8.14 -1.63
C LEU A 136 18.66 9.50 -1.99
N GLY A 137 18.89 10.54 -1.17
CA GLY A 137 18.31 11.87 -1.39
C GLY A 137 16.78 11.85 -1.30
N LEU A 138 16.22 10.96 -0.47
CA LEU A 138 14.79 10.85 -0.25
C LEU A 138 14.31 11.93 0.73
N GLU A 139 13.34 12.72 0.32
CA GLU A 139 12.86 13.88 1.07
C GLU A 139 11.41 13.70 1.53
N SER A 140 11.15 14.00 2.80
CA SER A 140 9.78 14.02 3.32
C SER A 140 9.15 15.34 2.91
N ASN A 141 8.42 15.33 1.79
CA ASN A 141 7.64 16.45 1.26
C ASN A 141 8.33 17.83 1.33
N LYS A 142 9.13 18.16 0.30
CA LYS A 142 8.99 19.52 -0.24
C LYS A 142 7.56 19.62 -0.73
N LYS A 143 6.81 20.64 -0.34
CA LYS A 143 5.48 20.93 -0.91
C LYS A 143 5.62 20.96 -2.43
N SER A 144 5.37 19.82 -3.06
CA SER A 144 5.37 19.67 -4.48
C SER A 144 4.07 20.33 -4.93
N CYS A 145 4.15 21.58 -5.37
CA CYS A 145 3.05 22.29 -6.02
C CYS A 145 2.62 21.62 -7.34
N TYR A 146 3.13 20.43 -7.63
CA TYR A 146 2.68 19.58 -8.72
C TYR A 146 1.34 19.00 -8.29
N GLY A 147 0.30 19.66 -8.77
CA GLY A 147 -1.08 19.36 -8.46
C GLY A 147 -1.29 17.86 -8.50
N LYS A 148 -1.86 17.34 -7.40
CA LYS A 148 -2.72 16.16 -7.33
C LYS A 148 -2.83 15.54 -8.71
N MET A 149 -1.98 14.55 -9.01
CA MET A 149 -2.11 13.81 -10.25
C MET A 149 -3.37 12.98 -10.10
N CYS A 150 -4.51 13.66 -10.27
CA CYS A 150 -5.79 13.09 -10.53
C CYS A 150 -5.51 12.15 -11.67
N ARG A 151 -5.59 10.85 -11.40
CA ARG A 151 -5.72 9.84 -12.44
C ARG A 151 -6.76 10.44 -13.39
N GLY A 152 -6.36 10.75 -14.63
CA GLY A 152 -7.33 10.97 -15.68
C GLY A 152 -8.27 9.79 -15.59
N PRO A 153 -9.60 10.02 -15.47
CA PRO A 153 -10.52 8.95 -15.16
C PRO A 153 -10.27 7.79 -16.14
N SER A 154 -10.17 6.56 -15.62
CA SER A 154 -9.89 5.35 -16.43
C SER A 154 -10.95 5.13 -17.52
N THR A 155 -12.06 5.83 -17.39
CA THR A 155 -13.02 6.10 -18.44
C THR A 155 -12.87 7.56 -18.86
N PRO A 156 -12.78 7.89 -20.15
CA PRO A 156 -13.08 9.26 -20.55
C PRO A 156 -14.50 9.54 -20.04
N LEU A 157 -14.62 10.43 -19.04
CA LEU A 157 -15.86 11.16 -18.86
C LEU A 157 -15.98 11.96 -20.15
N ILE A 158 -16.67 11.37 -21.13
CA ILE A 158 -17.05 12.03 -22.37
C ILE A 158 -18.00 13.15 -21.92
N LEU A 159 -17.42 14.28 -21.51
CA LEU A 159 -18.09 15.56 -21.56
C LEU A 159 -18.23 15.80 -23.05
N VAL A 160 -19.36 15.33 -23.61
CA VAL A 160 -19.71 15.27 -25.04
C VAL A 160 -18.97 16.37 -25.81
N SER A 161 -17.75 16.06 -26.24
CA SER A 161 -16.96 16.96 -27.05
C SER A 161 -17.57 16.85 -28.43
N TYR A 162 -17.69 17.97 -29.13
CA TYR A 162 -18.16 18.00 -30.50
C TYR A 162 -17.26 17.09 -31.36
N VAL A 163 -17.67 15.83 -31.56
CA VAL A 163 -16.96 14.88 -32.41
C VAL A 163 -17.29 15.24 -33.85
N TYR A 164 -16.32 15.87 -34.54
CA TYR A 164 -16.43 16.17 -35.96
C TYR A 164 -15.83 15.02 -36.79
N GLY A 165 -16.46 14.70 -37.93
CA GLY A 165 -15.88 13.77 -38.92
C GLY A 165 -16.14 12.28 -38.70
N ARG A 166 -16.89 11.89 -37.66
CA ARG A 166 -17.29 10.48 -37.39
C ARG A 166 -18.78 10.21 -37.66
N TYR A 167 -19.41 11.07 -38.45
CA TYR A 167 -20.85 11.01 -38.71
C TYR A 167 -21.20 9.81 -39.59
N THR A 168 -20.39 9.53 -40.62
CA THR A 168 -20.60 8.42 -41.55
C THR A 168 -20.48 7.07 -40.84
N GLU A 169 -19.43 6.87 -40.03
CA GLU A 169 -19.24 5.61 -39.30
C GLU A 169 -20.31 5.42 -38.22
N LYS A 170 -20.81 6.50 -37.63
CA LYS A 170 -21.95 6.46 -36.70
C LYS A 170 -23.22 5.99 -37.40
N GLU A 171 -23.51 6.50 -38.60
CA GLU A 171 -24.69 6.11 -39.37
C GLU A 171 -24.61 4.65 -39.85
N GLU A 172 -23.44 4.21 -40.31
CA GLU A 172 -23.21 2.81 -40.68
C GLU A 172 -23.39 1.86 -39.49
N LEU A 173 -22.91 2.26 -38.30
CA LEU A 173 -23.07 1.48 -37.08
C LEU A 173 -24.52 1.45 -36.60
N ILE A 174 -25.25 2.58 -36.67
CA ILE A 174 -26.69 2.60 -36.38
C ILE A 174 -27.43 1.69 -37.35
N LYS A 175 -27.12 1.74 -38.64
CA LYS A 175 -27.75 0.88 -39.66
C LYS A 175 -27.48 -0.60 -39.38
N LEU A 176 -26.28 -0.95 -38.90
CA LEU A 176 -25.91 -2.31 -38.54
C LEU A 176 -26.61 -2.77 -37.25
N LEU A 177 -26.78 -1.89 -36.25
CA LEU A 177 -27.50 -2.18 -35.01
C LEU A 177 -29.02 -2.26 -35.18
N VAL A 178 -29.59 -1.45 -36.08
CA VAL A 178 -31.03 -1.44 -36.39
C VAL A 178 -31.39 -2.57 -37.36
N SER A 179 -30.42 -3.08 -38.12
CA SER A 179 -30.59 -4.23 -39.00
C SER A 179 -30.45 -5.54 -38.23
N ASP A 180 -31.42 -5.87 -37.39
CA ASP A 180 -31.63 -7.26 -36.97
C ASP A 180 -33.12 -7.60 -36.97
N CYS A 181 -33.52 -8.35 -38.01
CA CYS A 181 -34.53 -9.41 -38.00
C CYS A 181 -34.90 -9.77 -39.44
N ASP A 182 -34.15 -10.70 -40.04
CA ASP A 182 -34.81 -11.82 -40.72
C ASP A 182 -34.11 -13.10 -40.25
N ASP A 183 -34.88 -13.88 -39.49
CA ASP A 183 -34.51 -15.17 -38.92
C ASP A 183 -33.98 -16.09 -40.02
N THR A 184 -32.66 -16.28 -40.11
CA THR A 184 -31.96 -17.49 -40.61
C THR A 184 -30.47 -17.23 -40.89
N ASN A 185 -29.68 -16.77 -39.91
CA ASN A 185 -28.32 -17.28 -39.72
C ASN A 185 -27.65 -16.77 -38.45
N ARG A 186 -27.41 -17.70 -37.53
CA ARG A 186 -26.59 -17.49 -36.33
C ARG A 186 -25.15 -17.14 -36.73
N HIS A 187 -24.58 -16.16 -36.01
CA HIS A 187 -23.18 -15.74 -36.01
C HIS A 187 -22.62 -15.02 -37.26
N ARG A 188 -22.91 -13.72 -37.35
CA ARG A 188 -21.97 -12.75 -37.94
C ARG A 188 -21.67 -11.65 -36.92
N VAL A 189 -20.71 -11.89 -36.03
CA VAL A 189 -20.06 -10.79 -35.31
C VAL A 189 -19.14 -10.13 -36.33
N ALA A 190 -19.54 -8.98 -36.87
CA ALA A 190 -18.65 -8.18 -37.70
C ALA A 190 -17.45 -7.74 -36.85
N PRO A 191 -16.20 -7.96 -37.29
CA PRO A 191 -15.04 -7.45 -36.56
C PRO A 191 -15.07 -5.92 -36.61
N PHE A 192 -15.35 -5.28 -35.49
CA PHE A 192 -15.23 -3.83 -35.37
C PHE A 192 -13.81 -3.49 -34.90
N PHE A 193 -13.14 -2.60 -35.63
CA PHE A 193 -11.86 -2.05 -35.21
C PHE A 193 -12.10 -0.84 -34.31
N VAL A 194 -11.66 -0.93 -33.05
CA VAL A 194 -11.64 0.22 -32.15
C VAL A 194 -10.47 1.12 -32.56
N ILE A 195 -10.79 2.24 -33.20
CA ILE A 195 -9.81 3.28 -33.50
C ILE A 195 -9.79 4.26 -32.31
N PRO A 196 -8.66 4.44 -31.62
CA PRO A 196 -8.56 5.38 -30.50
C PRO A 196 -8.86 6.81 -30.96
N VAL A 197 -9.67 7.53 -30.18
CA VAL A 197 -9.93 8.95 -30.42
C VAL A 197 -8.66 9.72 -30.04
N ILE A 198 -7.97 10.26 -31.04
CA ILE A 198 -6.83 11.16 -30.82
C ILE A 198 -7.40 12.58 -30.65
N PRO A 199 -7.33 13.21 -29.47
CA PRO A 199 -7.78 14.58 -29.30
C PRO A 199 -6.87 15.51 -30.13
N VAL A 200 -7.44 16.16 -31.13
CA VAL A 200 -6.77 17.21 -31.89
C VAL A 200 -6.94 18.52 -31.13
N MET A 201 -5.85 19.08 -30.59
CA MET A 201 -5.85 20.45 -30.07
C MET A 201 -6.05 21.42 -31.23
N ILE A 202 -7.29 21.87 -31.43
CA ILE A 202 -7.57 23.00 -32.32
C ILE A 202 -7.15 24.26 -31.57
N HIS A 203 -6.03 24.87 -31.96
CA HIS A 203 -5.73 26.24 -31.57
C HIS A 203 -6.65 27.17 -32.38
N ILE A 204 -7.68 27.68 -31.73
CA ILE A 204 -8.51 28.76 -32.28
C ILE A 204 -7.72 30.05 -32.04
N HIS A 205 -7.38 30.73 -33.14
CA HIS A 205 -6.55 31.93 -33.18
C HIS A 205 -7.35 33.21 -32.93
#